data_AF-A0AAG5CRX8-F1
#
_entry.id   AF-A0AAG5CRX8-F1
#
_cell.length_a   1.000
_cell.length_b   1.000
_cell.length_c   1.000
_cell.angle_alpha   90.00
_cell.angle_beta   90.00
_cell.angle_gamma   90.00
#
_symmetry.space_group_name_H-M   'P 1'
#
loop_
_entity.id
_entity.type
_entity.pdbx_description
1 polymer ?
#
loop_
_entity_poly.entity_id
_entity_poly.type
_entity_poly.pdbx_seq_one_letter_code
_entity_poly.pdbx_strand_id
1 'polypeptide(L)'
;MSTQRIWTTDGSHHSDYGPDSEKSPSNNNIKNNQQHPANEPPDGNPYLIGIQSRFRRRYYHKSILLLLLLIILILTIAVIVIACLLHFPPNICHTPECLRSAAALKQSMDDTVNPCDDFYQYAC
;
A
#
# COMPACT_ATOMS: atom_id res chain seq x y z
N MET A 1 -16.74 -2.11 44.39
CA MET A 1 -16.31 -3.52 44.27
C MET A 1 -14.92 -3.52 43.68
N SER A 2 -13.93 -3.49 44.55
CA SER A 2 -13.19 -4.68 45.02
C SER A 2 -11.92 -4.86 44.20
N THR A 3 -10.87 -4.27 44.76
CA THR A 3 -9.52 -4.83 44.78
C THR A 3 -9.54 -6.35 44.86
N GLN A 4 -8.71 -7.00 44.05
CA GLN A 4 -7.65 -7.91 44.52
C GLN A 4 -6.92 -8.53 43.33
N ARG A 5 -5.59 -8.54 43.37
CA ARG A 5 -4.88 -9.82 43.44
C ARG A 5 -3.58 -9.65 44.23
N ILE A 6 -3.56 -10.38 45.33
CA ILE A 6 -2.45 -10.62 46.24
C ILE A 6 -1.65 -11.79 45.68
N TRP A 7 -0.32 -11.70 45.67
CA TRP A 7 0.55 -12.83 46.02
C TRP A 7 1.70 -12.29 46.87
N THR A 8 1.79 -12.85 48.07
CA THR A 8 2.76 -12.65 49.13
C THR A 8 4.09 -13.36 48.82
N THR A 9 5.21 -12.89 49.36
CA THR A 9 6.06 -13.62 50.33
C THR A 9 7.27 -12.77 50.74
N ASP A 10 7.50 -12.72 52.05
CA ASP A 10 8.63 -12.16 52.79
C ASP A 10 9.98 -12.77 52.41
N GLY A 11 11.07 -12.02 52.64
CA GLY A 11 12.44 -12.50 52.43
C GLY A 11 13.52 -11.46 52.65
N SER A 12 13.81 -11.18 53.92
CA SER A 12 14.95 -10.38 54.40
C SER A 12 16.30 -10.97 53.96
N HIS A 13 17.19 -10.14 53.42
CA HIS A 13 18.64 -10.29 53.58
C HIS A 13 19.35 -8.92 53.49
N HIS A 14 20.55 -8.92 54.04
CA HIS A 14 21.21 -7.89 54.84
C HIS A 14 22.40 -7.27 54.07
N SER A 15 22.93 -6.15 54.59
CA SER A 15 24.31 -5.62 54.41
C SER A 15 24.65 -4.93 53.07
N ASP A 16 25.44 -3.84 52.99
CA ASP A 16 26.11 -2.97 53.97
C ASP A 16 26.87 -1.85 53.21
N TYR A 17 27.24 -0.76 53.92
CA TYR A 17 28.20 0.34 53.59
C TYR A 17 27.99 1.15 52.29
N GLY A 18 28.10 2.48 52.24
CA GLY A 18 28.75 3.51 53.07
C GLY A 18 29.00 4.75 52.18
N PRO A 19 29.37 5.93 52.71
CA PRO A 19 28.86 7.21 52.22
C PRO A 19 29.96 8.20 51.72
N ASP A 20 29.56 9.46 51.46
CA ASP A 20 30.42 10.68 51.40
C ASP A 20 31.28 10.87 50.12
N SER A 21 31.61 12.07 49.60
CA SER A 21 31.49 13.43 50.09
C SER A 21 31.87 14.46 49.02
N GLU A 22 31.50 15.72 49.32
CA GLU A 22 32.19 16.97 48.97
C GLU A 22 32.45 17.31 47.48
N LYS A 23 31.69 18.25 46.92
CA LYS A 23 31.86 19.71 47.08
C LYS A 23 33.23 20.22 46.66
N SER A 24 33.23 20.89 45.50
CA SER A 24 34.27 21.77 44.96
C SER A 24 34.89 22.68 46.04
N PRO A 25 36.18 23.04 45.95
CA PRO A 25 36.52 24.26 45.22
C PRO A 25 37.90 24.32 44.53
N SER A 26 37.90 24.95 43.35
CA SER A 26 38.78 26.01 42.86
C SER A 26 40.31 25.99 43.12
N ASN A 27 41.05 26.01 42.00
CA ASN A 27 41.97 27.08 41.59
C ASN A 27 43.39 26.58 41.26
N ASN A 28 43.86 26.89 40.05
CA ASN A 28 45.09 27.65 39.80
C ASN A 28 45.28 27.83 38.29
N ASN A 29 44.98 29.04 37.82
CA ASN A 29 45.23 29.49 36.46
C ASN A 29 46.72 29.85 36.26
N ILE A 30 47.32 29.32 35.18
CA ILE A 30 48.52 29.87 34.53
C ILE A 30 48.17 30.23 33.08
N LYS A 31 48.76 31.35 32.67
CA LYS A 31 48.31 32.36 31.70
C LYS A 31 48.60 32.05 30.23
N ASN A 32 47.88 32.81 29.39
CA ASN A 32 48.07 33.15 27.96
C ASN A 32 47.39 32.20 26.97
N ASN A 33 46.56 32.62 26.01
CA ASN A 33 45.90 33.89 25.61
C ASN A 33 45.00 33.45 24.42
N GLN A 34 43.75 33.83 24.17
CA GLN A 34 42.92 34.96 24.59
C GLN A 34 41.45 34.65 24.18
N GLN A 35 40.51 34.91 25.10
CA GLN A 35 39.05 35.16 24.96
C GLN A 35 38.04 34.05 24.54
N HIS A 36 37.28 33.57 25.54
CA HIS A 36 35.99 32.82 25.54
C HIS A 36 34.77 33.80 25.52
N PRO A 37 33.46 33.40 25.63
CA PRO A 37 32.71 32.17 25.26
C PRO A 37 31.26 32.44 24.70
N ALA A 38 30.50 31.39 24.31
CA ALA A 38 29.19 31.03 24.89
C ALA A 38 28.25 30.26 23.92
N ASN A 39 27.77 29.10 24.39
CA ASN A 39 26.57 28.34 24.00
C ASN A 39 26.73 27.22 22.95
N GLU A 40 27.43 26.13 23.30
CA GLU A 40 27.11 24.80 22.74
C GLU A 40 25.85 24.26 23.42
N PRO A 41 24.81 23.84 22.66
CA PRO A 41 23.67 23.11 23.21
C PRO A 41 24.02 21.64 23.51
N PRO A 42 23.30 21.00 24.44
CA PRO A 42 23.65 19.69 24.96
C PRO A 42 23.37 18.58 23.95
N ASP A 43 24.29 17.61 23.93
CA ASP A 43 24.09 16.19 23.70
C ASP A 43 23.09 15.81 22.59
N GLY A 44 23.58 15.90 21.35
CA GLY A 44 22.96 15.19 20.24
C GLY A 44 22.99 13.68 20.50
N ASN A 45 21.81 13.06 20.61
CA ASN A 45 21.63 11.63 20.85
C ASN A 45 22.52 10.78 19.90
N PRO A 46 23.36 9.86 20.42
CA PRO A 46 24.25 9.02 19.59
C PRO A 46 23.52 7.99 18.71
N TYR A 47 22.17 7.98 18.76
CA TYR A 47 21.31 7.09 17.97
C TYR A 47 20.68 7.75 16.75
N LEU A 48 21.07 8.97 16.39
CA LEU A 48 20.66 9.58 15.13
C LEU A 48 21.47 9.01 13.96
N ILE A 49 21.22 7.73 13.64
CA ILE A 49 21.54 7.15 12.34
C ILE A 49 20.65 7.81 11.29
N GLY A 50 21.21 8.81 10.61
CA GLY A 50 20.62 9.34 9.39
C GLY A 50 20.53 8.23 8.35
N ILE A 51 19.36 7.60 8.21
CA ILE A 51 19.04 6.75 7.06
C ILE A 51 18.97 7.69 5.84
N GLN A 52 20.13 7.94 5.25
CA GLN A 52 20.27 8.72 4.03
C GLN A 52 19.62 7.94 2.88
N SER A 53 18.33 8.17 2.66
CA SER A 53 17.55 7.57 1.57
C SER A 53 17.79 8.29 0.24
N ARG A 54 19.06 8.47 -0.17
CA ARG A 54 19.40 9.14 -1.44
C ARG A 54 19.49 8.18 -2.63
N PHE A 55 19.30 6.86 -2.46
CA PHE A 55 19.58 5.89 -3.52
C PHE A 55 18.48 4.83 -3.77
N ARG A 56 17.20 5.23 -3.87
CA ARG A 56 16.14 4.35 -4.41
C ARG A 56 15.23 4.99 -5.47
N ARG A 57 15.48 6.25 -5.84
CA ARG A 57 14.58 7.07 -6.68
C ARG A 57 14.31 6.47 -8.07
N ARG A 58 15.32 5.81 -8.68
CA ARG A 58 15.17 5.19 -10.01
C ARG A 58 14.31 3.91 -9.98
N TYR A 59 14.31 3.18 -8.86
CA TYR A 59 13.49 1.98 -8.70
C TYR A 59 12.04 2.36 -8.40
N TYR A 60 11.79 3.38 -7.55
CA TYR A 60 10.44 3.88 -7.30
C TYR A 60 9.75 4.40 -8.56
N HIS A 61 10.44 5.11 -9.46
CA HIS A 61 9.77 5.57 -10.68
C HIS A 61 9.33 4.40 -11.58
N LYS A 62 10.15 3.33 -11.69
CA LYS A 62 9.78 2.12 -12.45
C LYS A 62 8.69 1.31 -11.74
N SER A 63 8.79 1.16 -10.41
CA SER A 63 7.78 0.46 -9.61
C SER A 63 6.44 1.21 -9.56
N ILE A 64 6.45 2.54 -9.48
CA ILE A 64 5.26 3.39 -9.53
C ILE A 64 4.64 3.34 -10.92
N LEU A 65 5.44 3.41 -11.99
CA LEU A 65 4.93 3.27 -13.37
C LEU A 65 4.31 1.87 -13.57
N LEU A 66 4.96 0.81 -13.10
CA LEU A 66 4.43 -0.55 -13.17
C LEU A 66 3.14 -0.70 -12.37
N LEU A 67 3.06 -0.14 -11.16
CA LEU A 67 1.86 -0.12 -10.34
C LEU A 67 0.72 0.66 -11.03
N LEU A 68 1.03 1.83 -11.59
CA LEU A 68 0.07 2.65 -12.33
C LEU A 68 -0.47 1.89 -13.56
N LEU A 69 0.42 1.25 -14.32
CA LEU A 69 0.03 0.45 -15.48
C LEU A 69 -0.84 -0.74 -15.08
N LEU A 70 -0.52 -1.40 -13.97
CA LEU A 70 -1.32 -2.50 -13.43
C LEU A 70 -2.71 -2.00 -12.97
N ILE A 71 -2.79 -0.85 -12.30
CA ILE A 71 -4.07 -0.25 -11.90
C ILE A 71 -4.90 0.11 -13.13
N ILE A 72 -4.29 0.76 -14.14
CA ILE A 72 -4.98 1.09 -15.39
C ILE A 72 -5.50 -0.18 -16.06
N LEU A 73 -4.67 -1.23 -16.15
CA LEU A 73 -5.09 -2.52 -16.70
C LEU A 73 -6.29 -3.09 -15.94
N ILE A 74 -6.25 -3.11 -14.62
CA ILE A 74 -7.37 -3.60 -13.79
C ILE A 74 -8.63 -2.77 -14.02
N LEU A 75 -8.52 -1.43 -14.06
CA LEU A 75 -9.65 -0.55 -14.32
C LEU A 75 -10.24 -0.79 -15.71
N THR A 76 -9.39 -0.96 -16.74
CA THR A 76 -9.87 -1.29 -18.09
C THR A 76 -10.62 -2.61 -18.12
N ILE A 77 -10.10 -3.66 -17.46
CA ILE A 77 -10.77 -4.95 -17.37
C ILE A 77 -12.11 -4.81 -16.62
N ALA A 78 -12.14 -4.08 -15.51
CA ALA A 78 -13.35 -3.85 -14.74
C ALA A 78 -14.43 -3.12 -15.57
N VAL A 79 -14.04 -2.07 -16.30
CA VAL A 79 -14.96 -1.36 -17.21
C VAL A 79 -15.47 -2.28 -18.30
N ILE A 80 -14.61 -3.11 -18.90
CA ILE A 80 -15.02 -4.09 -19.92
C ILE A 80 -16.03 -5.09 -19.33
N VAL A 81 -15.76 -5.64 -18.14
CA VAL A 81 -16.67 -6.59 -17.47
C VAL A 81 -18.01 -5.92 -17.16
N ILE A 82 -18.01 -4.70 -16.62
CA ILE A 82 -19.24 -3.96 -16.33
C ILE A 82 -20.01 -3.66 -17.62
N ALA A 83 -19.34 -3.18 -18.67
CA ALA A 83 -19.95 -2.92 -19.97
C ALA A 83 -20.55 -4.20 -20.57
N CYS A 84 -19.82 -5.31 -20.50
CA CYS A 84 -20.31 -6.63 -20.85
C CYS A 84 -21.57 -6.98 -20.05
N LEU A 85 -21.54 -6.93 -18.71
CA LEU A 85 -22.68 -7.28 -17.88
C LEU A 85 -23.92 -6.40 -18.11
N LEU A 86 -23.73 -5.11 -18.44
CA LEU A 86 -24.82 -4.19 -18.78
C LEU A 86 -25.33 -4.35 -20.22
N HIS A 87 -24.44 -4.71 -21.16
CA HIS A 87 -24.74 -4.87 -22.59
C HIS A 87 -25.09 -6.32 -22.97
N PHE A 88 -25.04 -7.26 -22.02
CA PHE A 88 -25.65 -8.57 -22.13
C PHE A 88 -27.05 -8.50 -21.52
N PRO A 89 -28.05 -7.95 -22.24
CA PRO A 89 -29.42 -8.04 -21.77
C PRO A 89 -29.75 -9.53 -21.61
N PRO A 90 -30.48 -9.93 -20.56
CA PRO A 90 -30.82 -11.33 -20.27
C PRO A 90 -31.63 -12.00 -21.38
N ASN A 91 -31.99 -11.26 -22.43
CA ASN A 91 -32.87 -11.65 -23.52
C ASN A 91 -32.14 -12.33 -24.69
N ILE A 92 -30.80 -12.36 -24.69
CA ILE A 92 -29.99 -12.98 -25.76
C ILE A 92 -29.33 -14.25 -25.21
N CYS A 93 -29.48 -15.38 -25.92
CA CYS A 93 -28.81 -16.61 -25.55
C CYS A 93 -27.34 -16.62 -26.02
N HIS A 94 -26.44 -17.02 -25.13
CA HIS A 94 -25.00 -17.16 -25.39
C HIS A 94 -24.50 -18.60 -25.25
N THR A 95 -25.41 -19.57 -25.23
CA THR A 95 -25.04 -20.98 -25.21
C THR A 95 -24.44 -21.37 -26.57
N PRO A 96 -23.49 -22.32 -26.60
CA PRO A 96 -22.85 -22.74 -27.86
C PRO A 96 -23.88 -23.26 -28.87
N GLU A 97 -24.93 -23.96 -28.41
CA GLU A 97 -26.02 -24.44 -29.26
C GLU A 97 -26.81 -23.29 -29.89
N CYS A 98 -27.21 -22.30 -29.11
CA CYS A 98 -27.91 -21.12 -29.62
C CYS A 98 -27.07 -20.37 -30.67
N LEU A 99 -25.77 -20.16 -30.38
CA LEU A 99 -24.89 -19.45 -31.29
C LEU A 99 -24.67 -20.20 -32.60
N ARG A 100 -24.53 -21.53 -32.53
CA ARG A 100 -24.41 -22.39 -33.72
C ARG A 100 -25.67 -22.37 -34.57
N SER A 101 -26.85 -22.45 -33.96
CA SER A 101 -28.13 -22.36 -34.66
C SER A 101 -28.35 -20.98 -35.29
N ALA A 102 -28.04 -19.90 -34.57
CA ALA A 102 -28.16 -18.54 -35.09
C ALA A 102 -27.23 -18.30 -36.28
N ALA A 103 -25.99 -18.79 -36.21
CA ALA A 103 -25.02 -18.69 -37.30
C ALA A 103 -25.49 -19.48 -38.54
N ALA A 104 -25.99 -20.70 -38.36
CA ALA A 104 -26.52 -21.52 -39.45
C ALA A 104 -27.72 -20.84 -40.12
N LEU A 105 -28.67 -20.31 -39.33
CA LEU A 105 -29.81 -19.56 -39.85
C LEU A 105 -29.35 -18.35 -40.67
N LYS A 106 -28.42 -17.55 -40.12
CA LYS A 106 -27.93 -16.34 -40.80
C LYS A 106 -27.21 -16.66 -42.11
N GLN A 107 -26.53 -17.79 -42.20
CA GLN A 107 -25.82 -18.22 -43.39
C GLN A 107 -26.76 -18.59 -44.56
N SER A 108 -27.97 -19.03 -44.25
CA SER A 108 -28.99 -19.38 -45.24
C SER A 108 -29.90 -18.20 -45.63
N MET A 109 -29.72 -17.03 -45.02
CA MET A 109 -30.53 -15.86 -45.32
C MET A 109 -29.89 -14.95 -46.36
N ASP A 110 -30.70 -14.45 -47.30
CA ASP A 110 -30.31 -13.39 -48.25
C ASP A 110 -30.91 -12.04 -47.81
N ASP A 111 -30.08 -11.22 -47.12
CA ASP A 111 -30.49 -9.89 -46.64
C ASP A 111 -30.75 -8.86 -47.76
N THR A 112 -30.49 -9.21 -49.03
CA THR A 112 -30.74 -8.30 -50.17
C THR A 112 -32.19 -8.32 -50.63
N VAL A 113 -32.96 -9.34 -50.23
CA VAL A 113 -34.37 -9.52 -50.57
C VAL A 113 -35.25 -9.01 -49.44
N ASN A 114 -36.33 -8.30 -49.79
CA ASN A 114 -37.31 -7.89 -48.79
C ASN A 114 -38.19 -9.09 -48.41
N PRO A 115 -38.25 -9.48 -47.12
CA PRO A 115 -39.04 -10.62 -46.67
C PRO A 115 -40.55 -10.46 -46.91
N CYS A 116 -41.05 -9.24 -47.10
CA CYS A 116 -42.45 -8.99 -47.46
C CYS A 116 -42.76 -9.29 -48.94
N ASP A 117 -41.74 -9.27 -49.81
CA ASP A 117 -41.90 -9.50 -51.25
C ASP A 117 -41.65 -10.98 -51.57
N ASP A 118 -40.58 -11.57 -51.06
CA ASP A 118 -40.29 -13.01 -51.17
C ASP A 118 -39.60 -13.55 -49.90
N PHE A 119 -40.39 -14.17 -49.03
CA PHE A 119 -39.86 -14.77 -47.80
C PHE A 119 -39.03 -16.04 -48.07
N TYR A 120 -39.31 -16.77 -49.15
CA TYR A 120 -38.58 -18.00 -49.45
C TYR A 120 -37.14 -17.68 -49.82
N GLN A 121 -36.94 -16.75 -50.76
CA GLN A 121 -35.60 -16.33 -51.16
C GLN A 121 -34.85 -15.59 -50.06
N TYR A 122 -35.56 -14.85 -49.19
CA TYR A 122 -34.93 -14.23 -48.03
C TYR A 122 -34.42 -15.26 -47.00
N ALA A 123 -35.13 -16.38 -46.81
CA ALA A 123 -34.86 -17.33 -45.72
C ALA A 123 -34.06 -18.58 -46.14
N CYS A 124 -33.95 -18.88 -47.43
CA CYS A 124 -33.36 -20.11 -47.98
C CYS A 124 -32.52 -19.81 -49.22
#